data_AF-A0A820NT18-F1
#
_entry.id   AF-A0A820NT18-F1
#
_cell.length_a   1.000
_cell.length_b   1.000
_cell.length_c   1.000
_cell.angle_alpha   90.00
_cell.angle_beta   90.00
_cell.angle_gamma   90.00
#
_symmetry.space_group_name_H-M   'P 1'
#
loop_
_entity.id
_entity.type
_entity.pdbx_description
1 polymer ?
#
loop_
_entity_poly.entity_id
_entity_poly.type
_entity_poly.pdbx_seq_one_letter_code
_entity_poly.pdbx_strand_id
1 'polypeptide(L)'
;KHEVETVSTISRLLLENILPKHVAEIIIKENISQGLYHESYDNVVVMFASIPNFKEFYVQSDANNDGLECLRLLNEIIAEFDKLLDKNKFSCVEKIKTIGNTYMAAAGLNPGAEHRM
;
A
#
# COMPACT_ATOMS: atom_id res chain seq x y z
N LYS A 1 -4.12 21.65 23.90
CA LYS A 1 -4.68 20.27 24.01
C LYS A 1 -5.17 19.79 22.65
N HIS A 2 -6.05 20.54 21.96
CA HIS A 2 -6.48 20.21 20.58
C HIS A 2 -5.33 20.02 19.57
N GLU A 3 -4.30 20.88 19.57
CA GLU A 3 -3.16 20.75 18.64
C GLU A 3 -2.35 19.46 18.85
N VAL A 4 -2.20 19.01 20.10
CA VAL A 4 -1.45 17.78 20.43
C VAL A 4 -2.19 16.54 19.93
N GLU A 5 -3.52 16.53 20.02
CA GLU A 5 -4.36 15.45 19.48
C GLU A 5 -4.33 15.41 17.94
N THR A 6 -4.37 16.57 17.29
CA THR A 6 -4.29 16.66 15.83
C THR A 6 -2.94 16.15 15.30
N VAL A 7 -1.83 16.55 15.92
CA VAL A 7 -0.47 16.12 15.51
C VAL A 7 -0.29 14.61 15.72
N SER A 8 -0.82 14.07 16.82
CA SER A 8 -0.79 12.61 17.09
C SER A 8 -1.56 11.82 16.03
N THR A 9 -2.75 12.31 15.65
CA THR A 9 -3.59 11.67 14.63
C THR A 9 -2.94 11.68 13.24
N ILE A 10 -2.36 12.81 12.84
CA ILE A 10 -1.64 12.93 11.56
C ILE A 10 -0.42 12.00 11.52
N SER A 11 0.36 11.96 12.61
CA SER A 11 1.54 11.09 12.69
C SER A 11 1.17 9.62 12.54
N ARG A 12 0.04 9.21 13.13
CA ARG A 12 -0.47 7.84 12.99
C ARG A 12 -0.87 7.51 11.54
N LEU A 13 -1.62 8.40 10.89
CA LEU A 13 -2.02 8.22 9.48
C LEU A 13 -0.81 8.10 8.56
N LEU A 14 0.24 8.89 8.80
CA LEU A 14 1.48 8.80 8.02
C LEU A 14 2.19 7.47 8.23
N LEU A 15 2.25 6.96 9.46
CA LEU A 15 2.84 5.65 9.74
C LEU A 15 2.04 4.53 9.08
N GLU A 16 0.72 4.56 9.17
CA GLU A 16 -0.16 3.56 8.55
C GLU A 16 -0.14 3.62 7.01
N ASN A 17 0.25 4.76 6.42
CA ASN A 17 0.48 4.87 4.96
C ASN A 17 1.81 4.28 4.49
N ILE A 18 2.79 4.10 5.39
CA ILE A 18 4.14 3.61 5.06
C ILE A 18 4.32 2.16 5.51
N LEU A 19 3.66 1.78 6.59
CA LEU A 19 3.79 0.50 7.26
C LEU A 19 2.44 -0.18 7.39
N PRO A 20 2.40 -1.53 7.29
CA PRO A 20 1.20 -2.28 7.66
C PRO A 20 0.75 -1.90 9.06
N LYS A 21 -0.57 -1.86 9.27
CA LYS A 21 -1.17 -1.36 10.52
C LYS A 21 -0.62 -2.04 11.77
N HIS A 22 -0.45 -3.37 11.74
CA HIS A 22 0.05 -4.13 12.88
C HIS A 22 1.51 -3.73 13.23
N VAL A 23 2.36 -3.47 12.23
CA VAL A 23 3.74 -3.01 12.44
C VAL A 23 3.75 -1.58 13.01
N ALA A 24 2.92 -0.69 12.46
CA ALA A 24 2.82 0.69 12.95
C ALA A 24 2.43 0.73 14.44
N GLU A 25 1.48 -0.12 14.87
CA GLU A 25 1.11 -0.23 16.28
C GLU A 25 2.25 -0.71 17.18
N ILE A 26 3.05 -1.68 16.72
CA ILE A 26 4.20 -2.19 17.47
C ILE A 26 5.24 -1.09 17.64
N ILE A 27 5.60 -0.38 16.57
CA ILE A 27 6.60 0.70 16.62
C ILE A 27 6.16 1.80 17.59
N ILE A 28 4.88 2.18 17.56
CA ILE A 28 4.33 3.21 18.45
C ILE A 28 4.33 2.71 19.91
N LYS A 29 3.89 1.47 20.17
CA LYS A 29 3.75 0.93 21.53
C LYS A 29 5.09 0.62 22.19
N GLU A 30 5.99 -0.03 21.44
CA GLU A 30 7.27 -0.51 21.96
C GLU A 30 8.38 0.54 21.83
N ASN A 31 8.06 1.71 21.27
CA ASN A 31 9.01 2.81 21.06
C ASN A 31 10.30 2.33 20.38
N ILE A 32 10.15 1.47 19.37
CA ILE A 32 11.23 0.88 18.57
C ILE A 32 11.84 1.99 17.69
N SER A 33 12.59 2.88 18.32
CA SER A 33 13.26 4.01 17.70
C SER A 33 14.66 3.65 17.18
N GLN A 34 15.14 2.44 17.51
CA GLN A 34 16.54 2.01 17.29
C GLN A 34 16.69 0.52 16.90
N GLY A 35 15.61 -0.27 16.86
CA GLY A 35 15.65 -1.72 16.63
C GLY A 35 15.14 -2.15 15.26
N LEU A 36 15.58 -3.32 14.78
CA LEU A 36 15.06 -3.95 13.57
C LEU A 36 13.76 -4.71 13.91
N TYR A 37 12.70 -4.51 13.11
CA TYR A 37 11.49 -5.34 13.17
C TYR A 37 11.61 -6.52 12.21
N HIS A 38 11.31 -7.73 12.68
CA HIS A 38 11.22 -8.91 11.83
C HIS A 38 10.17 -9.88 12.36
N GLU A 39 9.50 -10.58 11.44
CA GLU A 39 8.49 -11.60 11.76
C GLU A 39 8.50 -12.68 10.67
N SER A 40 8.28 -13.94 11.05
CA SER A 40 8.25 -15.08 10.12
C SER A 40 6.82 -15.54 9.91
N TYR A 41 6.48 -15.86 8.66
CA TYR A 41 5.15 -16.29 8.27
C TYR A 41 5.25 -17.59 7.47
N ASP A 42 4.51 -18.62 7.89
CA ASP A 42 4.55 -19.94 7.24
C ASP A 42 3.78 -19.96 5.91
N ASN A 43 2.69 -19.19 5.81
CA ASN A 43 1.80 -19.19 4.66
C ASN A 43 1.49 -17.76 4.22
N VAL A 44 2.03 -17.36 3.08
CA VAL A 44 1.79 -16.05 2.48
C VAL A 44 1.50 -16.20 0.98
N VAL A 45 0.66 -15.30 0.45
CA VAL A 45 0.40 -15.21 -0.98
C VAL A 45 0.81 -13.83 -1.46
N VAL A 46 1.49 -13.76 -2.60
CA VAL A 46 1.90 -12.50 -3.24
C VAL A 46 1.29 -12.43 -4.64
N MET A 47 0.65 -11.31 -4.95
CA MET A 47 0.07 -11.01 -6.25
C MET A 47 0.89 -9.93 -6.96
N PHE A 48 1.10 -10.13 -8.26
CA PHE A 48 1.62 -9.14 -9.19
C PHE A 48 0.59 -8.90 -10.30
N ALA A 49 0.17 -7.65 -10.47
CA ALA A 49 -0.73 -7.25 -11.55
C ALA A 49 -0.09 -6.14 -12.37
N SER A 50 0.33 -6.45 -13.59
CA SER A 50 1.02 -5.52 -14.49
C SER A 50 0.16 -5.18 -15.70
N ILE A 51 0.14 -3.90 -16.10
CA ILE A 51 -0.50 -3.48 -17.36
C ILE A 51 0.47 -3.79 -18.52
N PRO A 52 0.17 -4.76 -19.40
CA PRO A 52 1.04 -5.08 -20.52
C PRO A 52 1.16 -3.90 -21.47
N ASN A 53 2.31 -3.78 -22.15
CA ASN A 53 2.57 -2.76 -23.18
C ASN A 53 2.40 -1.29 -22.74
N PHE A 54 2.32 -1.00 -21.43
CA PHE A 54 2.16 0.39 -20.94
C PHE A 54 3.29 1.31 -21.40
N LYS A 55 4.52 0.79 -21.49
CA LYS A 55 5.68 1.56 -21.98
C LYS A 55 5.53 1.99 -23.45
N GLU A 56 4.90 1.16 -24.29
CA GLU A 56 4.63 1.48 -25.70
C GLU A 56 3.45 2.44 -25.84
N PHE A 57 2.48 2.33 -24.93
CA PHE A 57 1.36 3.27 -24.81
C PHE A 57 1.80 4.65 -24.30
N TYR A 58 2.84 4.70 -23.47
CA TYR A 58 3.41 5.95 -22.96
C TYR A 58 4.15 6.70 -24.06
N VAL A 59 3.51 7.73 -24.61
CA VAL A 59 4.12 8.65 -25.58
C VAL A 59 4.27 10.02 -24.94
N GLN A 60 5.53 10.40 -24.70
CA GLN A 60 5.88 11.74 -24.23
C GLN A 60 5.99 12.68 -25.44
N SER A 61 4.96 13.50 -25.63
CA SER A 61 4.90 14.52 -26.69
C SER A 61 4.05 15.69 -26.24
N ASP A 62 4.30 16.88 -26.79
CA ASP A 62 3.50 18.10 -26.52
C ASP A 62 2.00 17.87 -26.80
N ALA A 63 1.68 17.07 -27.83
CA ALA A 63 0.31 16.72 -28.20
C ALA A 63 -0.40 15.80 -27.18
N ASN A 64 0.35 15.12 -26.31
CA ASN A 64 -0.15 14.24 -25.25
C ASN A 64 0.16 14.79 -23.84
N ASN A 65 0.28 16.12 -23.72
CA ASN A 65 0.53 16.79 -22.43
C ASN A 65 1.77 16.21 -21.71
N ASP A 66 2.86 15.97 -22.44
CA ASP A 66 4.09 15.34 -21.96
C ASP A 66 3.91 13.94 -21.33
N GLY A 67 2.88 13.21 -21.75
CA GLY A 67 2.56 11.87 -21.24
C GLY A 67 1.81 11.89 -19.89
N LEU A 68 1.37 13.06 -19.42
CA LEU A 68 0.65 13.20 -18.16
C LEU A 68 -0.69 12.47 -18.18
N GLU A 69 -1.39 12.42 -19.31
CA GLU A 69 -2.67 11.72 -19.43
C GLU A 69 -2.50 10.19 -19.23
N CYS A 70 -1.42 9.60 -19.74
CA CYS A 70 -1.10 8.20 -19.51
C CYS A 70 -0.86 7.92 -18.01
N LEU A 71 -0.19 8.84 -17.31
CA LEU A 71 0.04 8.73 -15.86
C LEU A 71 -1.25 8.92 -15.05
N ARG A 72 -2.14 9.83 -15.48
CA ARG A 72 -3.47 10.01 -14.87
C ARG A 72 -4.28 8.73 -14.96
N LEU A 73 -4.35 8.13 -16.15
CA LEU A 73 -5.04 6.85 -16.33
C LEU A 73 -4.43 5.74 -15.45
N LEU A 74 -3.10 5.65 -15.40
CA LEU A 74 -2.44 4.67 -14.52
C LEU A 74 -2.80 4.91 -13.06
N ASN A 75 -2.80 6.17 -12.61
CA ASN A 75 -3.18 6.54 -11.26
C ASN A 75 -4.65 6.21 -10.96
N GLU A 76 -5.56 6.41 -11.90
CA GLU A 76 -6.97 6.02 -11.77
C GLU A 76 -7.12 4.50 -11.60
N ILE A 77 -6.41 3.70 -12.40
CA ILE A 77 -6.41 2.24 -12.27
C ILE A 77 -5.89 1.83 -10.89
N ILE A 78 -4.75 2.38 -10.46
CA ILE A 78 -4.17 2.10 -9.13
C ILE A 78 -5.15 2.49 -8.02
N ALA A 79 -5.79 3.66 -8.12
CA ALA A 79 -6.76 4.14 -7.14
C ALA A 79 -8.00 3.23 -7.06
N GLU A 80 -8.46 2.65 -8.17
CA GLU A 80 -9.53 1.65 -8.14
C GLU A 80 -9.10 0.36 -7.44
N PHE A 81 -7.86 -0.11 -7.61
CA PHE A 81 -7.33 -1.22 -6.80
C PHE A 81 -7.27 -0.87 -5.32
N ASP A 82 -6.82 0.33 -4.96
CA ASP A 82 -6.76 0.79 -3.56
C ASP A 82 -8.18 0.81 -2.94
N LYS A 83 -9.19 1.33 -3.65
CA LYS A 83 -10.60 1.28 -3.23
C LYS A 83 -11.15 -0.13 -3.09
N LEU A 84 -10.62 -1.12 -3.81
CA LEU A 84 -11.00 -2.52 -3.61
C LEU A 84 -10.50 -3.00 -2.25
N LEU A 85 -9.28 -2.66 -1.84
CA LEU A 85 -8.73 -3.09 -0.55
C LEU A 85 -9.51 -2.52 0.64
N ASP A 86 -10.13 -1.36 0.49
CA ASP A 86 -11.02 -0.77 1.52
C ASP A 86 -12.28 -1.61 1.80
N LYS A 87 -12.62 -2.58 0.95
CA LYS A 87 -13.80 -3.42 1.14
C LYS A 87 -13.50 -4.51 2.17
N ASN A 88 -14.40 -4.72 3.13
CA ASN A 88 -14.27 -5.74 4.19
C ASN A 88 -13.83 -7.13 3.71
N LYS A 89 -14.32 -7.58 2.54
CA LYS A 89 -13.95 -8.89 1.95
C LYS A 89 -12.47 -9.02 1.57
N PHE A 90 -11.75 -7.91 1.43
CA PHE A 90 -10.33 -7.85 1.09
C PHE A 90 -9.47 -7.34 2.25
N SER A 91 -10.02 -7.27 3.47
CA SER A 91 -9.29 -6.81 4.67
C SER A 91 -8.07 -7.65 5.06
N CYS A 92 -7.90 -8.85 4.49
CA CYS A 92 -6.70 -9.68 4.66
C CYS A 92 -5.62 -9.42 3.60
N VAL A 93 -5.90 -8.58 2.60
CA VAL A 93 -4.99 -8.24 1.50
C VAL A 93 -4.40 -6.87 1.77
N GLU A 94 -3.08 -6.82 1.80
CA GLU A 94 -2.29 -5.61 2.02
C GLU A 94 -1.56 -5.23 0.72
N LYS A 95 -1.61 -3.95 0.37
CA LYS A 95 -0.78 -3.41 -0.72
C LYS A 95 0.67 -3.39 -0.24
N ILE A 96 1.58 -4.01 -0.98
CA ILE A 96 3.02 -3.89 -0.70
C ILE A 96 3.53 -2.57 -1.27
N LYS A 97 3.32 -2.36 -2.57
CA LYS A 97 3.75 -1.16 -3.31
C LYS A 97 3.24 -1.20 -4.75
N THR A 98 3.44 -0.08 -5.44
CA THR A 98 3.42 -0.03 -6.90
C THR A 98 4.86 0.09 -7.42
N ILE A 99 5.17 -0.58 -8.52
CA ILE A 99 6.43 -0.44 -9.25
C ILE A 99 6.10 -0.17 -10.71
N GLY A 100 6.24 1.08 -11.15
CA GLY A 100 5.84 1.48 -12.50
C GLY A 100 4.36 1.17 -12.75
N ASN A 101 4.08 0.34 -13.76
CA ASN A 101 2.75 -0.13 -14.14
C ASN A 101 2.31 -1.43 -13.43
N THR A 102 3.04 -1.84 -12.39
CA THR A 102 2.78 -3.09 -11.65
C THR A 102 2.29 -2.80 -10.24
N TYR A 103 1.15 -3.38 -9.88
CA TYR A 103 0.58 -3.38 -8.54
C TYR A 103 1.01 -4.66 -7.80
N MET A 104 1.56 -4.50 -6.60
CA MET A 104 1.95 -5.61 -5.73
C MET A 104 1.10 -5.62 -4.47
N ALA A 105 0.53 -6.77 -4.16
CA ALA A 105 -0.23 -7.00 -2.94
C ALA A 105 0.11 -8.37 -2.35
N ALA A 106 -0.14 -8.55 -1.06
CA ALA A 106 0.01 -9.83 -0.39
C ALA A 106 -1.12 -10.08 0.60
N ALA A 107 -1.34 -11.36 0.91
CA ALA A 107 -2.26 -11.81 1.95
C ALA A 107 -1.55 -12.79 2.88
N GLY A 108 -2.07 -12.95 4.10
CA GLY A 108 -1.45 -13.77 5.15
C GLY A 108 -0.40 -13.03 5.99
N LEU A 109 -0.36 -11.69 5.91
CA LEU A 109 0.57 -10.83 6.66
C LEU A 109 -0.04 -10.25 7.95
N ASN A 110 -1.23 -10.69 8.35
CA ASN A 110 -1.90 -10.20 9.56
C ASN A 110 -1.77 -11.23 10.69
N PRO A 111 -1.01 -10.93 11.76
CA PRO A 111 -0.84 -11.84 12.88
C PRO A 111 -2.19 -12.23 13.50
N GLY A 112 -2.47 -13.53 13.63
CA GLY A 112 -3.71 -14.05 14.20
C GLY A 112 -4.88 -14.16 13.22
N ALA A 113 -4.70 -13.82 11.94
CA ALA A 113 -5.70 -14.06 10.89
C ALA A 113 -5.58 -15.45 10.23
N GLU A 114 -4.64 -16.29 10.67
CA GLU A 114 -4.35 -17.64 10.15
C GLU A 114 -5.61 -18.52 9.99
N HIS A 115 -6.62 -18.33 10.85
CA HIS A 115 -7.85 -19.13 10.90
C HIS A 115 -9.01 -18.58 10.04
N ARG A 116 -8.80 -17.54 9.23
CA ARG A 116 -9.85 -16.90 8.42
C ARG A 116 -9.70 -17.11 6.90
N MET A 117 -8.74 -17.92 6.48
CA MET A 117 -8.53 -18.30 5.07
C MET A 117 -9.26 -19.60 4.74
#